data_AF-A0A2W5ZUR9-F1
#
_entry.id   AF-A0A2W5ZUR9-F1
#
_cell.length_a   1.000
_cell.length_b   1.000
_cell.length_c   1.000
_cell.angle_alpha   90.00
_cell.angle_beta   90.00
_cell.angle_gamma   90.00
#
_symmetry.space_group_name_H-M   'P 1'
#
loop_
_entity.id
_entity.type
_entity.pdbx_description
1 polymer ?
#
loop_
_entity_poly.entity_id
_entity_poly.type
_entity_poly.pdbx_seq_one_letter_code
_entity_poly.pdbx_strand_id
1 'polypeptide(L)'
;MPETRPAAYDSKIEGNVIFTRLDAAMNWMRKNSLWPMPMGLACCAIELMATAASRFDIARFGSEVMRFSPRQCDVMIVAGTVTYKMALAVKRIWDQMPEPKWCIAMGACASSGGMYRSYAVLQGIDQLLPVDVYVSGCPPRPEALLEGLMRLQEKIGTERSFVAQKPALAQELEEARA
;
A
#
# COMPACT_ATOMS: atom_id res chain seq x y z
N MET A 1 22.25 2.16 -1.83
CA MET A 1 22.30 1.25 -2.99
C MET A 1 22.99 -0.04 -2.57
N PRO A 2 22.27 -1.12 -2.24
CA PRO A 2 22.85 -2.46 -2.22
C PRO A 2 22.63 -3.13 -3.59
N GLU A 3 23.68 -3.75 -4.12
CA GLU A 3 23.73 -4.39 -5.44
C GLU A 3 22.71 -5.53 -5.61
N THR A 4 21.81 -5.40 -6.58
CA THR A 4 20.98 -6.51 -7.08
C THR A 4 21.76 -7.30 -8.13
N ARG A 5 22.46 -8.36 -7.71
CA ARG A 5 22.92 -9.41 -8.63
C ARG A 5 21.93 -10.58 -8.58
N PRO A 6 21.05 -10.77 -9.58
CA PRO A 6 20.18 -11.93 -9.64
C PRO A 6 20.89 -13.11 -10.32
N ALA A 7 21.96 -13.62 -9.72
CA ALA A 7 22.51 -14.95 -10.04
C ALA A 7 23.65 -15.33 -9.08
N ALA A 8 23.40 -16.28 -8.18
CA ALA A 8 24.43 -17.16 -7.66
C ALA A 8 23.79 -18.53 -7.38
N TYR A 9 24.16 -19.49 -8.22
CA TYR A 9 23.81 -20.90 -8.11
C TYR A 9 24.64 -21.53 -6.98
N ASP A 10 24.00 -22.15 -6.00
CA ASP A 10 24.67 -22.96 -4.97
C ASP A 10 24.44 -24.45 -5.28
N SER A 11 25.53 -25.18 -5.49
CA SER A 11 25.57 -26.52 -6.05
C SER A 11 25.34 -27.65 -5.03
N LYS A 12 24.68 -27.38 -3.89
CA LYS A 12 24.66 -28.32 -2.75
C LYS A 12 23.31 -28.78 -2.19
N ILE A 13 22.16 -28.45 -2.76
CA ILE A 13 20.89 -29.10 -2.37
C ILE A 13 19.96 -29.30 -3.56
N GLU A 14 19.57 -30.55 -3.75
CA GLU A 14 18.70 -31.08 -4.79
C GLU A 14 17.31 -30.43 -4.75
N GLY A 15 16.79 -29.98 -5.91
CA GLY A 15 15.35 -30.06 -6.20
C GLY A 15 14.50 -28.80 -6.39
N ASN A 16 14.88 -27.58 -5.96
CA ASN A 16 13.91 -26.45 -5.90
C ASN A 16 14.37 -25.09 -6.50
N VAL A 17 14.99 -25.07 -7.69
CA VAL A 17 15.53 -23.84 -8.31
C VAL A 17 14.51 -23.06 -9.20
N ILE A 18 13.32 -23.61 -9.46
CA ILE A 18 12.32 -22.94 -10.33
C ILE A 18 11.52 -21.86 -9.56
N PHE A 19 11.48 -21.93 -8.22
CA PHE A 19 10.65 -21.04 -7.41
C PHE A 19 11.11 -19.58 -7.44
N THR A 20 12.41 -19.28 -7.45
CA THR A 20 12.91 -17.89 -7.35
C THR A 20 12.60 -17.05 -8.58
N ARG A 21 12.62 -17.64 -9.78
CA ARG A 21 12.31 -16.91 -11.03
C ARG A 21 10.83 -16.60 -11.17
N LEU A 22 9.96 -17.53 -10.78
CA LEU A 22 8.52 -17.36 -10.87
C LEU A 22 8.01 -16.40 -9.78
N ASP A 23 8.57 -16.47 -8.58
CA ASP A 23 8.37 -15.52 -7.48
C ASP A 23 8.76 -14.10 -7.90
N ALA A 24 9.96 -13.93 -8.47
CA ALA A 24 10.44 -12.66 -8.98
C ALA A 24 9.57 -12.11 -10.12
N ALA A 25 9.08 -12.97 -11.03
CA ALA A 25 8.18 -12.57 -12.10
C ALA A 25 6.82 -12.09 -11.56
N MET A 26 6.24 -12.79 -10.59
CA MET A 26 4.98 -12.39 -9.96
C MET A 26 5.10 -11.06 -9.22
N ASN A 27 6.15 -10.87 -8.43
CA ASN A 27 6.39 -9.61 -7.72
C ASN A 27 6.67 -8.47 -8.70
N TRP A 28 7.35 -8.75 -9.81
CA TRP A 28 7.56 -7.76 -10.87
C TRP A 28 6.24 -7.36 -11.54
N MET A 29 5.32 -8.29 -11.78
CA MET A 29 3.99 -7.95 -12.30
C MET A 29 3.23 -7.07 -11.31
N ARG A 30 3.12 -7.49 -10.04
CA ARG A 30 2.36 -6.77 -9.01
C ARG A 30 2.87 -5.35 -8.77
N LYS A 31 4.19 -5.17 -8.61
CA LYS A 31 4.76 -3.84 -8.29
C LYS A 31 4.55 -2.82 -9.42
N ASN A 32 4.46 -3.28 -10.67
CA ASN A 32 4.31 -2.42 -11.85
C ASN A 32 2.85 -2.26 -12.28
N SER A 33 1.87 -2.80 -11.54
CA SER A 33 0.45 -2.74 -11.89
C SER A 33 -0.42 -2.48 -10.66
N LEU A 34 -0.04 -1.52 -9.83
CA LEU A 34 -0.74 -1.18 -8.61
C LEU A 34 -1.90 -0.24 -8.91
N TRP A 35 -3.14 -0.63 -8.62
CA TRP A 35 -4.34 0.18 -8.82
C TRP A 35 -4.81 0.83 -7.51
N PRO A 36 -4.48 2.11 -7.30
CA PRO A 36 -4.82 2.79 -6.07
C PRO A 36 -6.32 3.04 -5.92
N MET A 37 -6.83 2.80 -4.72
CA MET A 37 -8.09 3.30 -4.19
C MET A 37 -7.83 4.60 -3.43
N PRO A 38 -8.18 5.77 -4.00
CA PRO A 38 -7.97 7.04 -3.33
C PRO A 38 -9.04 7.26 -2.25
N MET A 39 -8.63 7.26 -0.98
CA MET A 39 -9.46 7.73 0.13
C MET A 39 -9.13 9.20 0.40
N GLY A 40 -9.68 10.07 -0.45
CA GLY A 40 -9.49 11.52 -0.36
C GLY A 40 -10.37 12.15 0.71
N LEU A 41 -9.85 12.34 1.92
CA LEU A 41 -10.63 12.77 3.08
C LEU A 41 -10.47 14.25 3.44
N ALA A 42 -9.32 14.85 3.11
CA ALA A 42 -9.01 16.23 3.44
C ALA A 42 -8.04 16.86 2.43
N CYS A 43 -7.24 17.85 2.84
CA CYS A 43 -6.30 18.59 1.98
C CYS A 43 -5.29 17.71 1.22
N CYS A 44 -4.86 16.58 1.80
CA CYS A 44 -3.95 15.65 1.12
C CYS A 44 -4.56 15.02 -0.15
N ALA A 45 -5.90 15.02 -0.28
CA ALA A 45 -6.57 14.56 -1.48
C ALA A 45 -6.26 15.44 -2.70
N ILE A 46 -6.14 16.75 -2.50
CA ILE A 46 -5.79 17.69 -3.60
C ILE A 46 -4.38 17.39 -4.09
N GLU A 47 -3.46 17.11 -3.18
CA GLU A 47 -2.11 16.75 -3.59
C GLU A 47 -2.04 15.39 -4.28
N LEU A 48 -2.87 14.43 -3.84
CA LEU A 48 -3.03 13.15 -4.54
C LEU A 48 -3.55 13.37 -5.97
N MET A 49 -4.52 14.28 -6.17
CA MET A 49 -5.01 14.66 -7.49
C MET A 49 -3.92 15.36 -8.32
N ALA A 50 -3.09 16.20 -7.71
CA ALA A 50 -1.94 16.82 -8.38
C ALA A 50 -0.89 15.78 -8.81
N THR A 51 -0.73 14.72 -8.03
CA THR A 51 0.16 13.58 -8.36
C THR A 51 -0.39 12.77 -9.55
N ALA A 52 -1.70 12.70 -9.69
CA ALA A 52 -2.38 12.10 -10.85
C ALA A 52 -2.43 13.01 -12.09
N ALA A 53 -2.10 14.30 -11.94
CA ALA A 53 -2.11 15.25 -13.04
C ALA A 53 -0.84 15.14 -13.91
N SER A 54 -0.87 15.82 -15.06
CA SER A 54 0.18 15.76 -16.09
C SER A 54 1.59 16.11 -15.62
N ARG A 55 1.75 16.89 -14.55
CA ARG A 55 3.08 17.33 -14.08
C ARG A 55 3.87 16.21 -13.39
N PHE A 56 3.20 15.37 -12.63
CA PHE A 56 3.83 14.36 -11.76
C PHE A 56 3.45 12.92 -12.13
N ASP A 57 2.43 12.77 -12.97
CA ASP A 57 1.99 11.54 -13.63
C ASP A 57 2.34 10.22 -12.92
N ILE A 58 1.48 9.86 -11.97
CA ILE A 58 1.49 8.56 -11.30
C ILE A 58 1.38 7.37 -12.27
N ALA A 59 0.86 7.57 -13.50
CA ALA A 59 0.75 6.52 -14.51
C ALA A 59 2.10 5.94 -14.92
N ARG A 60 3.16 6.75 -14.85
CA ARG A 60 4.52 6.34 -15.20
C ARG A 60 5.01 5.14 -14.37
N PHE A 61 4.47 4.96 -13.17
CA PHE A 61 4.87 3.89 -12.25
C PHE A 61 3.88 2.70 -12.26
N GLY A 62 2.91 2.67 -13.19
CA GLY A 62 1.91 1.60 -13.26
C GLY A 62 0.78 1.75 -12.24
N SER A 63 0.57 2.98 -11.75
CA SER A 63 -0.53 3.36 -10.87
C SER A 63 -1.48 4.38 -11.48
N GLU A 64 -1.67 4.27 -12.80
CA GLU A 64 -2.48 5.17 -13.61
C GLU A 64 -3.98 5.11 -13.28
N VAL A 65 -4.44 3.94 -12.84
CA VAL A 65 -5.87 3.68 -12.70
C VAL A 65 -6.32 3.87 -11.25
N MET A 66 -6.68 5.10 -10.90
CA MET A 66 -7.45 5.36 -9.67
C MET A 66 -8.85 4.76 -9.81
N ARG A 67 -9.04 3.54 -9.29
CA ARG A 67 -10.33 2.86 -9.29
C ARG A 67 -11.13 3.32 -8.06
N PHE A 68 -12.33 3.85 -8.30
CA PHE A 68 -13.28 4.22 -7.25
C PHE A 68 -14.16 3.03 -6.81
N SER A 69 -13.69 1.81 -7.04
CA SER A 69 -14.38 0.58 -6.66
C SER A 69 -13.40 -0.31 -5.89
N PRO A 70 -13.62 -0.56 -4.58
CA PRO A 70 -12.67 -1.30 -3.74
C PRO A 70 -12.36 -2.70 -4.26
N ARG A 71 -13.32 -3.34 -4.94
CA ARG A 71 -13.16 -4.72 -5.43
C ARG A 71 -12.12 -4.87 -6.53
N GLN A 72 -11.73 -3.78 -7.18
CA GLN A 72 -10.75 -3.77 -8.26
C GLN A 72 -9.39 -3.24 -7.81
N CYS A 73 -9.30 -2.64 -6.63
CA CYS A 73 -8.08 -1.99 -6.15
C CYS A 73 -7.25 -2.94 -5.30
N ASP A 74 -5.94 -2.74 -5.29
CA ASP A 74 -4.98 -3.46 -4.46
C ASP A 74 -4.28 -2.54 -3.46
N VAL A 75 -4.05 -1.27 -3.78
CA VAL A 75 -3.47 -0.28 -2.87
C VAL A 75 -4.55 0.67 -2.37
N MET A 76 -4.64 0.91 -1.07
CA MET A 76 -5.48 1.98 -0.51
C MET A 76 -4.59 3.15 -0.07
N ILE A 77 -4.86 4.34 -0.61
CA ILE A 77 -4.15 5.57 -0.21
C ILE A 77 -5.08 6.37 0.69
N VAL A 78 -4.78 6.42 1.98
CA VAL A 78 -5.53 7.22 2.95
C VAL A 78 -4.97 8.63 2.96
N ALA A 79 -5.62 9.51 2.19
CA ALA A 79 -5.19 10.88 1.98
C ALA A 79 -5.96 11.85 2.87
N GLY A 80 -5.42 12.09 4.07
CA GLY A 80 -5.89 13.13 4.98
C GLY A 80 -6.46 12.62 6.30
N THR A 81 -7.29 13.44 6.93
CA THR A 81 -7.77 13.23 8.29
C THR A 81 -8.88 12.20 8.36
N VAL A 82 -8.73 11.18 9.20
CA VAL A 82 -9.78 10.19 9.47
C VAL A 82 -10.54 10.56 10.73
N THR A 83 -11.81 10.91 10.59
CA THR A 83 -12.69 11.12 11.76
C THR A 83 -13.24 9.79 12.26
N TYR A 84 -13.62 9.72 13.55
CA TYR A 84 -14.23 8.51 14.12
C TYR A 84 -15.48 8.05 13.34
N LYS A 85 -16.27 9.01 12.82
CA LYS A 85 -17.42 8.70 11.96
C LYS A 85 -16.99 8.03 10.64
N MET A 86 -15.89 8.50 10.06
CA MET A 86 -15.39 7.97 8.79
C MET A 86 -14.61 6.66 8.96
N ALA A 87 -14.03 6.40 10.14
CA ALA A 87 -13.24 5.22 10.43
C ALA A 87 -13.95 3.91 10.01
N LEU A 88 -15.22 3.73 10.40
CA LEU A 88 -15.99 2.54 10.02
C LEU A 88 -16.18 2.38 8.51
N ALA A 89 -16.33 3.49 7.78
CA ALA A 89 -16.47 3.45 6.32
C ALA A 89 -15.15 3.06 5.65
N VAL A 90 -14.02 3.60 6.11
CA VAL A 90 -12.68 3.22 5.61
C VAL A 90 -12.41 1.74 5.86
N LYS A 91 -12.73 1.24 7.06
CA LYS A 91 -12.57 -0.19 7.38
C LYS A 91 -13.40 -1.07 6.47
N ARG A 92 -14.68 -0.74 6.27
CA ARG A 92 -15.58 -1.49 5.39
C ARG A 92 -15.08 -1.52 3.95
N ILE A 93 -14.51 -0.42 3.47
CA ILE A 93 -13.91 -0.32 2.14
C ILE A 93 -12.71 -1.26 2.03
N TRP A 94 -11.80 -1.22 3.00
CA TRP A 94 -10.64 -2.09 3.03
C TRP A 94 -10.99 -3.57 3.08
N ASP A 95 -12.01 -3.92 3.86
CA ASP A 95 -12.45 -5.32 3.98
C ASP A 95 -13.07 -5.84 2.67
N GLN A 96 -13.53 -4.95 1.78
CA GLN A 96 -14.05 -5.31 0.45
C GLN A 96 -12.96 -5.41 -0.63
N MET A 97 -11.72 -5.02 -0.34
CA MET A 97 -10.60 -5.13 -1.27
C MET A 97 -10.08 -6.57 -1.33
N PRO A 98 -9.73 -7.08 -2.53
CA PRO A 98 -9.13 -8.40 -2.68
C PRO A 98 -7.76 -8.48 -2.00
N GLU A 99 -7.37 -9.68 -1.59
CA GLU A 99 -6.00 -9.98 -1.18
C GLU A 99 -5.18 -10.32 -2.44
N PRO A 100 -3.98 -9.79 -2.67
CA PRO A 100 -3.11 -8.98 -1.80
C PRO A 100 -3.46 -7.48 -1.81
N LYS A 101 -3.43 -6.85 -0.63
CA LYS A 101 -3.69 -5.41 -0.49
C LYS A 101 -2.69 -4.69 0.40
N TRP A 102 -2.42 -3.43 0.05
CA TRP A 102 -1.46 -2.56 0.74
C TRP A 102 -2.07 -1.23 1.11
N CYS A 103 -1.62 -0.63 2.21
CA CYS A 103 -2.11 0.66 2.69
C CYS A 103 -0.99 1.69 2.75
N ILE A 104 -1.21 2.86 2.15
CA ILE A 104 -0.35 4.03 2.28
C ILE A 104 -1.06 5.07 3.12
N ALA A 105 -0.45 5.45 4.24
CA ALA A 105 -0.90 6.59 5.04
C ALA A 105 -0.28 7.88 4.47
N MET A 106 -1.10 8.73 3.87
CA MET A 106 -0.65 9.97 3.26
C MET A 106 -0.95 11.17 4.16
N GLY A 107 0.11 11.79 4.64
CA GLY A 107 0.09 13.00 5.45
C GLY A 107 0.12 12.74 6.95
N ALA A 108 0.40 13.81 7.70
CA ALA A 108 0.55 13.78 9.15
C ALA A 108 -0.74 13.36 9.86
N CYS A 109 -1.90 13.76 9.32
CA CYS A 109 -3.21 13.43 9.87
C CYS A 109 -3.54 11.93 9.76
N ALA A 110 -3.23 11.30 8.62
CA ALA A 110 -3.43 9.86 8.46
C ALA A 110 -2.44 9.05 9.31
N SER A 111 -1.20 9.54 9.44
CA SER A 111 -0.13 8.81 10.15
C SER A 111 -0.27 8.88 11.68
N SER A 112 -0.60 10.05 12.24
CA SER A 112 -0.53 10.30 13.70
C SER A 112 -1.66 11.18 14.24
N GLY A 113 -2.69 11.48 13.44
CA GLY A 113 -3.68 12.52 13.76
C GLY A 113 -3.19 13.94 13.45
N GLY A 114 -1.87 14.14 13.29
CA GLY A 114 -1.27 15.39 12.83
C GLY A 114 -1.58 16.57 13.77
N MET A 115 -2.03 17.70 13.21
CA MET A 115 -2.45 18.85 14.02
C MET A 115 -3.75 18.58 14.81
N TYR A 116 -4.53 17.57 14.41
CA TYR A 116 -5.84 17.30 14.96
C TYR A 116 -5.76 16.28 16.10
N ARG A 117 -5.19 16.70 17.22
CA ARG A 117 -5.31 15.98 18.49
C ARG A 117 -6.65 16.31 19.17
N SER A 118 -7.75 15.99 18.50
CA SER A 118 -9.11 16.31 18.94
C SER A 118 -9.96 15.04 19.10
N TYR A 119 -11.02 15.13 19.90
CA TYR A 119 -11.91 14.01 20.24
C TYR A 119 -12.61 13.38 19.02
N ALA A 120 -12.71 14.11 17.91
CA ALA A 120 -13.42 13.67 16.71
C ALA A 120 -12.52 12.95 15.70
N VAL A 121 -11.20 13.01 15.88
CA VAL A 121 -10.20 12.54 14.90
C VAL A 121 -9.40 11.36 15.46
N LEU A 122 -9.26 10.33 14.63
CA LEU A 122 -8.43 9.18 14.91
C LEU A 122 -6.95 9.60 14.91
N GLN A 123 -6.19 9.22 15.93
CA GLN A 123 -4.79 9.63 16.12
C GLN A 123 -3.79 8.80 15.28
N GLY A 124 -4.24 8.30 14.12
CA GLY A 124 -3.47 7.44 13.23
C GLY A 124 -4.32 6.31 12.68
N ILE A 125 -4.22 6.08 11.37
CA ILE A 125 -5.00 5.07 10.66
C ILE A 125 -4.60 3.63 11.02
N ASP A 126 -3.41 3.48 11.58
CA ASP A 126 -2.80 2.23 12.05
C ASP A 126 -3.62 1.50 13.11
N GLN A 127 -4.44 2.25 13.85
CA GLN A 127 -5.34 1.67 14.85
C GLN A 127 -6.45 0.83 14.21
N LEU A 128 -6.69 1.01 12.91
CA LEU A 128 -7.79 0.39 12.19
C LEU A 128 -7.31 -0.51 11.05
N LEU A 129 -6.24 -0.12 10.38
CA LEU A 129 -5.72 -0.77 9.18
C LEU A 129 -4.21 -0.99 9.30
N PRO A 130 -3.68 -2.11 8.79
CA PRO A 130 -2.24 -2.28 8.71
C PRO A 130 -1.66 -1.35 7.65
N VAL A 131 -0.84 -0.39 8.06
CA VAL A 131 -0.15 0.53 7.14
C VAL A 131 1.19 -0.04 6.70
N ASP A 132 1.45 -0.01 5.40
CA ASP A 132 2.67 -0.50 4.80
C ASP A 132 3.74 0.58 4.63
N VAL A 133 3.31 1.79 4.25
CA VAL A 133 4.18 2.94 4.02
C VAL A 133 3.51 4.21 4.54
N TYR A 134 4.30 5.03 5.24
CA TYR A 134 3.89 6.36 5.69
C TYR A 134 4.55 7.43 4.83
N VAL A 135 3.77 8.40 4.38
CA VAL A 135 4.25 9.58 3.66
C VAL A 135 4.05 10.80 4.56
N SER A 136 5.15 11.33 5.09
CA SER A 136 5.12 12.50 5.94
C SER A 136 4.83 13.78 5.16
N GLY A 137 4.00 14.67 5.71
CA GLY A 137 3.69 15.99 5.14
C GLY A 137 2.33 16.53 5.56
N CYS A 138 2.08 17.83 5.39
CA CYS A 138 0.79 18.46 5.74
C CYS A 138 0.44 19.66 4.83
N PRO A 139 0.02 19.44 3.57
CA PRO A 139 0.06 18.18 2.83
C PRO A 139 1.49 17.82 2.39
N PRO A 140 1.80 16.53 2.14
CA PRO A 140 3.07 16.16 1.50
C PRO A 140 3.12 16.80 0.10
N ARG A 141 4.31 16.99 -0.46
CA ARG A 141 4.43 17.38 -1.88
C ARG A 141 4.14 16.19 -2.79
N PRO A 142 3.76 16.38 -4.06
CA PRO A 142 3.41 15.28 -4.96
C PRO A 142 4.62 14.36 -5.19
N GLU A 143 5.84 14.89 -5.22
CA GLU A 143 7.06 14.10 -5.35
C GLU A 143 7.28 13.17 -4.16
N ALA A 144 6.90 13.59 -2.94
CA ALA A 144 7.03 12.76 -1.74
C ALA A 144 6.03 11.59 -1.76
N LEU A 145 4.85 11.78 -2.36
CA LEU A 145 3.91 10.68 -2.57
C LEU A 145 4.45 9.68 -3.60
N LEU A 146 5.06 10.15 -4.69
CA LEU A 146 5.73 9.29 -5.66
C LEU A 146 6.85 8.47 -5.03
N GLU A 147 7.67 9.09 -4.17
CA GLU A 147 8.69 8.37 -3.39
C GLU A 147 8.06 7.30 -2.50
N GLY A 148 6.95 7.62 -1.83
CA GLY A 148 6.19 6.64 -1.03
C GLY A 148 5.69 5.45 -1.85
N LEU A 149 5.21 5.69 -3.07
CA LEU A 149 4.81 4.63 -4.00
C LEU A 149 6.01 3.79 -4.45
N MET A 150 7.13 4.41 -4.80
CA MET A 150 8.35 3.69 -5.15
C MET A 150 8.86 2.83 -3.99
N ARG A 151 8.74 3.33 -2.75
CA ARG A 151 9.08 2.56 -1.54
C ARG A 151 8.16 1.37 -1.34
N LEU A 152 6.88 1.52 -1.66
CA LEU A 152 5.93 0.40 -1.65
C LEU A 152 6.31 -0.63 -2.73
N GLN A 153 6.69 -0.20 -3.93
CA GLN A 153 7.16 -1.11 -4.99
C GLN A 153 8.42 -1.89 -4.60
N GLU A 154 9.36 -1.25 -3.89
CA GLU A 154 10.54 -1.92 -3.32
C GLU A 154 10.15 -2.97 -2.26
N LYS A 155 9.17 -2.65 -1.41
CA LYS A 155 8.64 -3.58 -0.41
C LYS A 155 8.03 -4.81 -1.07
N ILE A 156 7.16 -4.63 -2.07
CA ILE A 156 6.54 -5.71 -2.84
C ILE A 156 7.59 -6.55 -3.57
N GLY A 157 8.65 -5.92 -4.09
CA GLY A 157 9.76 -6.63 -4.73
C GLY A 157 10.54 -7.57 -3.81
N THR A 158 10.48 -7.35 -2.50
CA THR A 158 11.22 -8.13 -1.49
C THR A 158 10.38 -9.24 -0.85
N GLU A 159 9.06 -9.20 -1.00
CA GLU A 159 8.14 -10.18 -0.39
C GLU A 159 8.19 -11.55 -1.11
N ARG A 160 8.08 -12.66 -0.36
CA ARG A 160 7.98 -14.00 -0.96
C ARG A 160 6.53 -14.28 -1.39
N SER A 161 6.36 -14.49 -2.68
CA SER A 161 5.11 -14.49 -3.46
C SER A 161 4.12 -15.60 -3.08
N PHE A 162 4.60 -16.77 -2.62
CA PHE A 162 3.74 -17.96 -2.45
C PHE A 162 3.25 -18.26 -1.03
N VAL A 163 3.94 -17.79 0.02
CA VAL A 163 3.69 -18.28 1.41
C VAL A 163 3.68 -17.16 2.45
N ALA A 164 4.24 -15.99 2.16
CA ALA A 164 4.60 -15.05 3.22
C ALA A 164 3.71 -13.81 3.36
N GLN A 165 2.76 -13.55 2.45
CA GLN A 165 2.16 -12.22 2.38
C GLN A 165 1.18 -11.87 3.51
N LYS A 166 0.72 -12.84 4.32
CA LYS A 166 0.19 -12.66 5.69
C LYS A 166 -0.28 -14.01 6.24
N PRO A 167 0.61 -14.85 6.83
CA PRO A 167 0.17 -16.03 7.57
C PRO A 167 -0.81 -15.66 8.69
N ALA A 168 -0.67 -14.45 9.27
CA ALA A 168 -1.60 -13.94 10.28
C ALA A 168 -3.05 -13.80 9.79
N LEU A 169 -3.29 -13.36 8.55
CA LEU A 169 -4.66 -13.21 8.02
C LEU A 169 -5.23 -14.56 7.55
N ALA A 170 -4.37 -15.48 7.08
CA ALA A 170 -4.75 -16.86 6.81
C ALA A 170 -5.09 -17.62 8.11
N GLN A 171 -4.30 -17.42 9.17
CA GLN A 171 -4.54 -17.93 10.51
C GLN A 171 -5.81 -17.31 11.12
N GLU A 172 -6.02 -15.99 11.03
CA GLU A 172 -7.23 -15.32 11.50
C GLU A 172 -8.49 -15.81 10.75
N LEU A 173 -8.40 -16.10 9.45
CA LEU A 173 -9.50 -16.68 8.67
C LEU A 173 -9.73 -18.17 8.96
N GLU A 174 -8.69 -18.95 9.28
CA GLU A 174 -8.80 -20.33 9.74
C GLU A 174 -9.39 -20.39 11.16
N GLU A 175 -8.96 -19.52 12.07
CA GLU A 175 -9.49 -19.38 13.43
C GLU A 175 -10.94 -18.88 13.44
N ALA A 176 -11.33 -17.98 12.53
CA ALA A 176 -12.72 -17.53 12.40
C ALA A 176 -13.65 -18.56 11.72
N ARG A 177 -13.09 -19.62 11.12
CA ARG A 177 -13.84 -20.73 10.50
C ARG A 177 -13.96 -21.96 11.41
N ALA A 178 -13.18 -22.03 12.48
CA ALA A 178 -13.26 -23.03 13.53
C ALA A 178 -14.31 -22.65 14.59
#